data_AF-A0A2G2WY70-F1
#
_entry.id   AF-A0A2G2WY70-F1
#
_cell.length_a   1.000
_cell.length_b   1.000
_cell.length_c   1.000
_cell.angle_alpha   90.00
_cell.angle_beta   90.00
_cell.angle_gamma   90.00
#
_symmetry.space_group_name_H-M   'P 1'
#
loop_
_entity.id
_entity.type
_entity.pdbx_description
1 polymer ?
#
loop_
_entity_poly.entity_id
_entity_poly.type
_entity_poly.pdbx_seq_one_letter_code
_entity_poly.pdbx_strand_id
1 'polypeptide(L)'
;MVTVISLIALASMRGWNMYQMDMYNAFLQGDLYEKVYMEIPQGFRRQGESKVCKSMKTLYGLKQASRQWNIKLTEPLTKDGYKKSLYDYSLLTKQHGEKFVEVLIYVDDLLITENNEEFIRETKDNLGMYVEVYPSKFILGYCSTYIFMQTFMIPGTIFMSLLAGALFGIFRGLLLVVFNATAGASSCYFLSKLIGRPIVNWMCPEKLRFFPAEIAKRRDKLLNYMLFLRITPALPYLFINLASPIVDIPFHIFFFATVICLIPAAYITVKAGLTLGELKSVKDFYDFKTLSVLFLIGALIILPTILKRKRIYE
;
A
#
# COMPACT_ATOMS: atom_id res chain seq x y z
N MET A 1 -11.78 22.34 24.63
CA MET A 1 -12.20 21.12 25.35
C MET A 1 -13.71 21.12 25.66
N VAL A 2 -14.28 22.22 26.19
CA VAL A 2 -15.73 22.32 26.48
C VAL A 2 -16.59 22.02 25.25
N THR A 3 -16.30 22.63 24.10
CA THR A 3 -17.06 22.42 22.85
C THR A 3 -17.07 20.97 22.38
N VAL A 4 -15.93 20.27 22.49
CA VAL A 4 -15.82 18.84 22.13
C VAL A 4 -16.75 18.00 23.00
N ILE A 5 -16.71 18.21 24.33
CA ILE A 5 -17.55 17.46 25.27
C ILE A 5 -19.04 17.76 25.01
N SER A 6 -19.38 19.03 24.80
CA SER A 6 -20.76 19.45 24.48
C SER A 6 -21.26 18.82 23.18
N LEU A 7 -20.43 18.77 22.14
CA LEU A 7 -20.77 18.15 20.85
C LEU A 7 -21.03 16.65 21.01
N ILE A 8 -20.14 15.94 21.71
CA ILE A 8 -20.27 14.50 21.97
C ILE A 8 -21.54 14.22 22.78
N ALA A 9 -21.80 15.03 23.81
CA ALA A 9 -23.01 14.90 24.62
C ALA A 9 -24.27 15.15 23.79
N LEU A 10 -24.29 16.21 22.97
CA LEU A 10 -25.41 16.55 22.09
C LEU A 10 -25.69 15.45 21.07
N ALA A 11 -24.66 14.97 20.39
CA ALA A 11 -24.78 13.91 19.40
C ALA A 11 -25.31 12.61 20.05
N SER A 12 -24.79 12.26 21.23
CA SER A 12 -25.26 11.10 21.99
C SER A 12 -26.73 11.23 22.44
N MET A 13 -27.14 12.42 22.89
CA MET A 13 -28.52 12.69 23.29
C MET A 13 -29.51 12.65 22.12
N ARG A 14 -29.06 13.02 20.91
CA ARG A 14 -29.89 13.08 19.71
C ARG A 14 -29.78 11.84 18.82
N GLY A 15 -28.94 10.87 19.18
CA GLY A 15 -28.69 9.67 18.37
C GLY A 15 -28.02 10.00 17.03
N TRP A 16 -27.21 11.05 16.98
CA TRP A 16 -26.46 11.44 15.78
C TRP A 16 -25.20 10.60 15.63
N ASN A 17 -24.84 10.29 14.39
CA ASN A 17 -23.60 9.60 14.09
C ASN A 17 -22.42 10.54 14.32
N MET A 18 -21.31 10.00 14.81
CA MET A 18 -20.07 10.74 15.03
C MET A 18 -18.91 10.06 14.31
N TYR A 19 -18.10 10.87 13.63
CA TYR A 19 -16.92 10.44 12.90
C TYR A 19 -15.74 11.30 13.34
N GLN A 20 -14.73 10.66 13.91
CA GLN A 20 -13.44 11.30 14.14
C GLN A 20 -12.55 11.08 12.92
N MET A 21 -11.82 12.10 12.52
CA MET A 21 -10.90 12.05 11.40
C MET A 21 -9.64 12.88 11.69
N ASP A 22 -8.49 12.39 11.23
CA ASP A 22 -7.20 13.07 11.36
C ASP A 22 -6.68 13.50 9.98
N MET A 23 -6.35 14.78 9.82
CA MET A 23 -5.84 15.32 8.56
C MET A 23 -4.32 15.17 8.49
N TYR A 24 -3.87 14.15 7.76
CA TYR A 24 -2.45 13.99 7.47
C TYR A 24 -1.84 15.24 6.85
N ASN A 25 -0.72 15.68 7.43
CA ASN A 25 0.02 16.85 6.95
C ASN A 25 -0.81 18.14 6.91
N ALA A 26 -1.78 18.29 7.82
CA ALA A 26 -2.65 19.46 7.96
C ALA A 26 -1.91 20.80 7.77
N PHE A 27 -0.83 21.03 8.53
CA PHE A 27 -0.07 22.28 8.41
C PHE A 27 0.71 22.43 7.11
N LEU A 28 1.02 21.36 6.37
CA LEU A 28 1.69 21.49 5.06
C LEU A 28 0.73 21.97 3.96
N GLN A 29 -0.59 21.91 4.19
CA GLN A 29 -1.58 22.37 3.22
C GLN A 29 -1.77 23.89 3.24
N GLY A 30 -1.51 24.52 4.40
CA GLY A 30 -1.66 25.96 4.60
C GLY A 30 -0.75 26.78 3.69
N ASP A 31 -1.33 27.80 3.06
CA ASP A 31 -0.60 28.74 2.23
C ASP A 31 0.12 29.77 3.10
N LEU A 32 1.37 30.09 2.75
CA LEU A 32 2.20 31.02 3.50
C LEU A 32 2.33 32.33 2.73
N TYR A 33 1.67 33.38 3.22
CA TYR A 33 1.72 34.72 2.61
C TYR A 33 2.99 35.50 2.97
N GLU A 34 3.57 35.19 4.13
CA GLU A 34 4.80 35.81 4.63
C GLU A 34 6.04 35.12 4.03
N LYS A 35 7.12 35.88 3.85
CA LYS A 35 8.40 35.29 3.42
C LYS A 35 9.13 34.72 4.62
N VAL A 36 8.92 33.43 4.90
CA VAL A 36 9.71 32.70 5.90
C VAL A 36 10.86 31.97 5.21
N TYR A 37 12.06 32.18 5.73
CA TYR A 37 13.26 31.48 5.31
C TYR A 37 13.71 30.53 6.43
N MET A 38 14.26 29.39 6.05
CA MET A 38 14.79 28.40 6.98
C MET A 38 16.18 27.96 6.52
N GLU A 39 16.97 27.47 7.47
CA GLU A 39 18.22 26.81 7.13
C GLU A 39 17.97 25.57 6.26
N ILE A 40 18.93 25.28 5.37
CA ILE A 40 18.90 24.08 4.55
C ILE A 40 18.98 22.86 5.50
N PRO A 41 18.03 21.90 5.39
CA PRO A 41 18.03 20.69 6.21
C PRO A 41 19.35 19.90 6.10
N GLN A 42 19.71 19.24 7.20
CA GLN A 42 20.93 18.43 7.29
C GLN A 42 20.93 17.35 6.18
N GLY A 43 22.05 17.21 5.48
CA GLY A 43 22.21 16.27 4.36
C GLY A 43 21.95 16.84 2.96
N PHE A 44 21.35 18.03 2.85
CA PHE A 44 21.13 18.72 1.56
C PHE A 44 22.15 19.83 1.28
N ARG A 45 22.94 20.23 2.28
CA ARG A 45 23.93 21.31 2.16
C ARG A 45 25.19 20.81 1.44
N ARG A 46 25.58 21.45 0.34
CA ARG A 46 26.90 21.26 -0.28
C ARG A 46 27.96 22.09 0.45
N GLN A 47 29.21 21.60 0.50
CA GLN A 47 30.32 22.34 1.13
C GLN A 47 30.49 23.72 0.46
N GLY A 48 30.47 24.79 1.27
CA GLY A 48 30.65 26.17 0.81
C GLY A 48 29.37 26.90 0.36
N GLU A 49 28.19 26.30 0.46
CA GLU A 49 26.93 26.93 0.03
C GLU A 49 26.28 27.76 1.15
N SER A 50 26.05 29.06 0.90
CA SER A 50 25.44 30.02 1.84
C SER A 50 23.96 30.30 1.56
N LYS A 51 23.27 29.38 0.88
CA LYS A 51 21.85 29.55 0.53
C LYS A 51 20.93 29.20 1.71
N VAL A 52 19.74 29.78 1.68
CA VAL A 52 18.63 29.48 2.60
C VAL A 52 17.41 29.02 1.81
N CYS A 53 16.56 28.20 2.41
CA CYS A 53 15.32 27.74 1.80
C CYS A 53 14.19 28.73 2.10
N LYS A 54 13.45 29.17 1.08
CA LYS A 54 12.19 29.88 1.29
C LYS A 54 11.07 28.86 1.45
N SER A 55 10.33 28.91 2.55
CA SER A 55 9.16 28.05 2.72
C SER A 55 8.01 28.56 1.86
N MET A 56 7.42 27.67 1.07
CA MET A 56 6.26 27.98 0.23
C MET A 56 4.93 27.61 0.91
N LYS A 57 5.00 26.73 1.90
CA LYS A 57 3.88 26.22 2.70
C LYS A 57 4.16 26.43 4.18
N THR A 58 3.12 26.35 5.01
CA THR A 58 3.32 26.32 6.46
C THR A 58 3.99 25.00 6.89
N LEU A 59 4.78 25.06 7.96
CA LEU A 59 5.49 23.93 8.55
C LEU A 59 5.11 23.83 10.02
N TYR A 60 5.24 22.64 10.60
CA TYR A 60 5.11 22.44 12.05
C TYR A 60 6.08 23.37 12.80
N GLY A 61 5.59 23.97 13.88
CA GLY A 61 6.35 24.92 14.70
C GLY A 61 6.30 26.39 14.24
N LEU A 62 5.75 26.69 13.05
CA LEU A 62 5.47 28.09 12.69
C LEU A 62 4.26 28.60 13.47
N LYS A 63 4.37 29.79 14.06
CA LYS A 63 3.31 30.43 14.86
C LYS A 63 2.00 30.57 14.08
N GLN A 64 2.09 30.78 12.77
CA GLN A 64 0.97 30.97 11.86
C GLN A 64 0.42 29.66 11.25
N ALA A 65 1.07 28.52 11.44
CA ALA A 65 0.69 27.26 10.78
C ALA A 65 -0.75 26.84 11.05
N SER A 66 -1.14 26.81 12.33
CA SER A 66 -2.50 26.43 12.75
C SER A 66 -3.57 27.36 12.17
N ARG A 67 -3.30 28.67 12.10
CA ARG A 67 -4.23 29.65 11.53
C ARG A 67 -4.40 29.46 10.02
N GLN A 68 -3.31 29.34 9.28
CA GLN A 68 -3.37 29.17 7.83
C GLN A 68 -4.03 27.84 7.44
N TRP A 69 -3.76 26.79 8.21
CA TRP A 69 -4.46 25.52 8.09
C TRP A 69 -5.97 25.68 8.30
N ASN A 70 -6.41 26.31 9.40
CA ASN A 70 -7.83 26.53 9.65
C ASN A 70 -8.50 27.32 8.53
N ILE A 71 -7.85 28.36 7.99
CA ILE A 71 -8.36 29.12 6.83
C ILE A 71 -8.51 28.20 5.61
N LYS A 72 -7.46 27.44 5.27
CA LYS A 72 -7.44 26.55 4.11
C LYS A 72 -8.54 25.48 4.18
N LEU A 73 -8.78 24.94 5.37
CA LEU A 73 -9.79 23.93 5.65
C LEU A 73 -11.22 24.52 5.64
N THR A 74 -11.42 25.69 6.24
CA THR A 74 -12.75 26.27 6.37
C THR A 74 -13.24 27.04 5.15
N GLU A 75 -12.35 27.52 4.29
CA GLU A 75 -12.71 28.25 3.07
C GLU A 75 -13.64 27.45 2.12
N PRO A 76 -13.32 26.19 1.72
CA PRO A 76 -14.21 25.40 0.88
C PRO A 76 -15.54 25.08 1.56
N LEU A 77 -15.53 24.74 2.86
CA LEU A 77 -16.75 24.49 3.63
C LEU A 77 -17.65 25.72 3.66
N THR A 78 -17.08 26.91 3.89
CA THR A 78 -17.86 28.16 3.93
C THR A 78 -18.46 28.48 2.56
N LYS A 79 -17.73 28.23 1.46
CA LYS A 79 -18.25 28.37 0.09
C LYS A 79 -19.38 27.39 -0.21
N ASP A 80 -19.33 26.21 0.40
CA ASP A 80 -20.37 25.16 0.31
C ASP A 80 -21.59 25.43 1.23
N GLY A 81 -21.61 26.55 1.95
CA GLY A 81 -22.74 26.99 2.76
C GLY A 81 -22.67 26.62 4.24
N TYR A 82 -21.54 26.09 4.72
CA TYR A 82 -21.29 25.95 6.16
C TYR A 82 -21.15 27.32 6.83
N LYS A 83 -21.73 27.45 8.02
CA LYS A 83 -21.62 28.67 8.84
C LYS A 83 -20.76 28.39 10.06
N LYS A 84 -19.79 29.26 10.33
CA LYS A 84 -18.99 29.21 11.56
C LYS A 84 -19.84 29.67 12.74
N SER A 85 -19.74 28.98 13.86
CA SER A 85 -20.39 29.40 15.11
C SER A 85 -19.73 30.68 15.66
N LEU A 86 -20.54 31.59 16.18
CA LEU A 86 -20.07 32.81 16.83
C LEU A 86 -19.49 32.55 18.24
N TYR A 87 -19.89 31.45 18.85
CA TYR A 87 -19.43 31.04 20.18
C TYR A 87 -18.09 30.28 20.11
N ASP A 88 -17.87 29.55 19.01
CA ASP A 88 -16.63 28.84 18.75
C ASP A 88 -16.36 28.76 17.23
N TYR A 89 -15.35 29.51 16.76
CA TYR A 89 -14.99 29.55 15.34
C TYR A 89 -14.40 28.24 14.80
N SER A 90 -14.12 27.27 15.67
CA SER A 90 -13.73 25.92 15.27
C SER A 90 -14.92 25.03 14.91
N LEU A 91 -16.15 25.42 15.27
CA LEU A 91 -17.38 24.70 14.97
C LEU A 91 -18.06 25.28 13.73
N LEU A 92 -18.32 24.44 12.75
CA LEU A 92 -19.07 24.77 11.54
C LEU A 92 -20.34 23.94 11.48
N THR A 93 -21.46 24.58 11.13
CA THR A 93 -22.76 23.92 11.02
C THR A 93 -23.34 24.16 9.63
N LYS A 94 -23.91 23.13 9.00
CA LYS A 94 -24.74 23.26 7.79
C LYS A 94 -26.09 22.60 8.08
N GLN A 95 -27.16 23.35 7.86
CA GLN A 95 -28.52 22.87 8.00
C GLN A 95 -29.28 23.09 6.70
N HIS A 96 -29.98 22.05 6.24
CA HIS A 96 -30.88 22.13 5.10
C HIS A 96 -32.16 21.34 5.41
N GLY A 97 -33.24 22.04 5.75
CA GLY A 97 -34.46 21.42 6.27
C GLY A 97 -34.18 20.68 7.58
N GLU A 98 -34.51 19.38 7.60
CA GLU A 98 -34.23 18.49 8.74
C GLU A 98 -32.80 17.93 8.74
N LYS A 99 -32.05 18.05 7.62
CA LYS A 99 -30.66 17.56 7.53
C LYS A 99 -29.70 18.53 8.21
N PHE A 100 -28.79 17.98 9.00
CA PHE A 100 -27.89 18.72 9.85
C PHE A 100 -26.52 18.04 9.92
N VAL A 101 -25.46 18.82 9.71
CA VAL A 101 -24.06 18.41 9.92
C VAL A 101 -23.34 19.47 10.74
N GLU A 102 -22.59 19.01 11.72
CA GLU A 102 -21.60 19.78 12.46
C GLU A 102 -20.20 19.24 12.21
N VAL A 103 -19.27 20.15 11.93
CA VAL A 103 -17.84 19.86 11.79
C VAL A 103 -17.10 20.69 12.84
N LEU A 104 -16.53 20.02 13.82
CA LEU A 104 -15.67 20.62 14.83
C LEU A 104 -14.20 20.37 14.47
N ILE A 105 -13.42 21.45 14.36
CA ILE A 105 -12.02 21.42 13.96
C ILE A 105 -11.12 21.61 15.18
N TYR A 106 -10.46 20.57 15.65
CA TYR A 106 -9.51 20.65 16.74
C TYR A 106 -8.08 20.41 16.23
N VAL A 107 -7.43 21.49 15.80
CA VAL A 107 -6.08 21.44 15.22
C VAL A 107 -6.06 20.57 13.98
N ASP A 108 -5.55 19.33 14.07
CA ASP A 108 -5.44 18.39 12.96
C ASP A 108 -6.59 17.36 12.98
N ASP A 109 -7.28 17.23 14.12
CA ASP A 109 -8.45 16.39 14.29
C ASP A 109 -9.74 17.11 13.86
N LEU A 110 -10.61 16.37 13.18
CA LEU A 110 -11.95 16.75 12.77
C LEU A 110 -12.95 15.82 13.47
N LEU A 111 -13.92 16.40 14.15
CA LEU A 111 -15.06 15.66 14.69
C LEU A 111 -16.31 16.08 13.91
N ILE A 112 -16.84 15.15 13.11
CA ILE A 112 -18.00 15.39 12.25
C ILE A 112 -19.19 14.65 12.87
N THR A 113 -20.29 15.37 13.09
CA THR A 113 -21.54 14.78 13.58
C THR A 113 -22.69 15.10 12.66
N GLU A 114 -23.60 14.15 12.48
CA GLU A 114 -24.62 14.21 11.44
C GLU A 114 -25.89 13.44 11.81
N ASN A 115 -27.00 13.84 11.21
CA ASN A 115 -28.30 13.15 11.32
C ASN A 115 -28.84 12.59 9.98
N ASN A 116 -28.09 12.75 8.89
CA ASN A 116 -28.34 12.19 7.58
C ASN A 116 -27.05 11.78 6.82
N GLU A 117 -26.91 10.50 6.48
CA GLU A 117 -25.71 9.92 5.84
C GLU A 117 -25.35 10.51 4.46
N GLU A 118 -26.29 11.14 3.76
CA GLU A 118 -26.03 11.74 2.44
C GLU A 118 -25.20 13.02 2.57
N PHE A 119 -25.49 13.83 3.59
CA PHE A 119 -24.82 15.11 3.84
C PHE A 119 -23.36 14.93 4.24
N ILE A 120 -23.03 13.87 4.99
CA ILE A 120 -21.65 13.58 5.32
C ILE A 120 -20.84 13.21 4.07
N ARG A 121 -21.41 12.48 3.11
CA ARG A 121 -20.69 12.15 1.86
C ARG A 121 -20.29 13.39 1.07
N GLU A 122 -21.21 14.34 0.90
CA GLU A 122 -20.93 15.62 0.26
C GLU A 122 -19.84 16.41 1.00
N THR A 123 -19.93 16.42 2.33
CA THR A 123 -18.94 17.09 3.20
C THR A 123 -17.55 16.48 3.06
N LYS A 124 -17.47 15.15 3.05
CA LYS A 124 -16.20 14.42 2.86
C LYS A 124 -15.64 14.62 1.44
N ASP A 125 -16.49 14.68 0.42
CA ASP A 125 -16.07 14.97 -0.97
C ASP A 125 -15.50 16.39 -1.09
N ASN A 126 -16.15 17.39 -0.47
CA ASN A 126 -15.69 18.78 -0.44
C ASN A 126 -14.37 18.96 0.33
N LEU A 127 -14.14 18.12 1.35
CA LEU A 127 -12.86 18.04 2.07
C LEU A 127 -11.77 17.31 1.26
N GLY A 128 -12.06 16.84 0.05
CA GLY A 128 -11.11 16.18 -0.85
C GLY A 128 -10.81 14.73 -0.47
N MET A 129 -11.72 14.07 0.26
CA MET A 129 -11.43 12.81 0.94
C MET A 129 -11.75 11.58 0.09
N TYR A 130 -11.09 11.46 -1.06
CA TYR A 130 -11.32 10.38 -2.03
C TYR A 130 -11.25 8.96 -1.44
N VAL A 131 -10.35 8.73 -0.48
CA VAL A 131 -10.12 7.40 0.13
C VAL A 131 -11.29 7.00 1.05
N GLU A 132 -11.87 7.94 1.79
CA GLU A 132 -13.01 7.66 2.67
C GLU A 132 -14.35 7.64 1.93
N VAL A 133 -14.51 8.46 0.89
CA VAL A 133 -15.78 8.54 0.15
C VAL A 133 -15.91 7.44 -0.91
N TYR A 134 -14.82 6.99 -1.51
CA TYR A 134 -14.83 5.93 -2.52
C TYR A 134 -13.83 4.80 -2.22
N PRO A 135 -13.94 4.11 -1.06
CA PRO A 135 -13.02 3.05 -0.67
C PRO A 135 -12.96 1.93 -1.72
N SER A 136 -14.10 1.57 -2.32
CA SER A 136 -14.18 0.55 -3.34
C SER A 136 -13.45 0.94 -4.64
N LYS A 137 -13.62 2.17 -5.13
CA LYS A 137 -12.95 2.65 -6.35
C LYS A 137 -11.44 2.76 -6.14
N PHE A 138 -11.01 3.24 -4.97
CA PHE A 138 -9.59 3.33 -4.64
C PHE A 138 -8.94 1.94 -4.56
N ILE A 139 -9.57 1.00 -3.85
CA ILE A 139 -9.10 -0.39 -3.77
C ILE A 139 -9.07 -1.01 -5.17
N LEU A 140 -10.09 -0.79 -5.99
CA LEU A 140 -10.13 -1.32 -7.36
C LEU A 140 -9.02 -0.73 -8.24
N GLY A 141 -8.77 0.57 -8.13
CA GLY A 141 -7.64 1.24 -8.81
C GLY A 141 -6.30 0.68 -8.35
N TYR A 142 -6.10 0.57 -7.04
CA TYR A 142 -4.90 -0.03 -6.44
C TYR A 142 -4.67 -1.46 -6.96
N CYS A 143 -5.68 -2.32 -6.89
CA CYS A 143 -5.61 -3.70 -7.37
C CYS A 143 -5.30 -3.75 -8.87
N SER A 144 -5.97 -2.93 -9.67
CA SER A 144 -5.76 -2.87 -11.13
C SER A 144 -4.33 -2.48 -11.47
N THR A 145 -3.80 -1.41 -10.85
CA THR A 145 -2.42 -0.96 -11.06
C THR A 145 -1.41 -2.02 -10.61
N TYR A 146 -1.63 -2.64 -9.45
CA TYR A 146 -0.76 -3.69 -8.94
C TYR A 146 -0.72 -4.88 -9.90
N ILE A 147 -1.90 -5.42 -10.25
CA ILE A 147 -2.02 -6.59 -11.13
C ILE A 147 -1.40 -6.28 -12.50
N PHE A 148 -1.64 -5.09 -13.05
CA PHE A 148 -1.04 -4.65 -14.31
C PHE A 148 0.49 -4.66 -14.23
N MET A 149 1.06 -3.98 -13.23
CA MET A 149 2.52 -3.94 -13.03
C MET A 149 3.09 -5.34 -12.87
N GLN A 150 2.44 -6.21 -12.08
CA GLN A 150 2.89 -7.57 -11.86
C GLN A 150 2.77 -8.45 -13.12
N THR A 151 1.72 -8.26 -13.92
CA THR A 151 1.46 -9.01 -15.16
C THR A 151 2.52 -8.72 -16.22
N PHE A 152 2.83 -7.44 -16.42
CA PHE A 152 3.84 -6.97 -17.37
C PHE A 152 5.23 -6.82 -16.75
N MET A 153 5.38 -7.28 -15.51
CA MET A 153 6.64 -7.35 -14.80
C MET A 153 7.37 -6.00 -14.64
N ILE A 154 6.58 -4.94 -14.50
CA ILE A 154 7.06 -3.57 -14.31
C ILE A 154 7.62 -3.45 -12.88
N PRO A 155 8.86 -2.98 -12.70
CA PRO A 155 9.43 -2.76 -11.38
C PRO A 155 8.61 -1.69 -10.65
N GLY A 156 8.20 -1.96 -9.41
CA GLY A 156 7.43 -1.00 -8.59
C GLY A 156 6.42 -1.61 -7.62
N THR A 157 6.12 -2.90 -7.75
CA THR A 157 5.15 -3.61 -6.89
C THR A 157 5.55 -3.67 -5.40
N ILE A 158 6.85 -3.52 -5.10
CA ILE A 158 7.36 -3.35 -3.72
C ILE A 158 6.80 -2.07 -3.09
N PHE A 159 6.76 -0.95 -3.82
CA PHE A 159 6.19 0.31 -3.32
C PHE A 159 4.69 0.21 -3.09
N MET A 160 3.99 -0.50 -3.97
CA MET A 160 2.56 -0.78 -3.78
C MET A 160 2.30 -1.67 -2.55
N SER A 161 3.21 -2.59 -2.24
CA SER A 161 3.13 -3.43 -1.03
C SER A 161 3.39 -2.63 0.24
N LEU A 162 4.36 -1.72 0.22
CA LEU A 162 4.61 -0.74 1.29
C LEU A 162 3.38 0.15 1.49
N LEU A 163 2.81 0.68 0.41
CA LEU A 163 1.62 1.52 0.43
C LEU A 163 0.41 0.80 1.04
N ALA A 164 0.22 -0.49 0.73
CA ALA A 164 -0.85 -1.27 1.35
C ALA A 164 -0.69 -1.41 2.87
N GLY A 165 0.55 -1.52 3.35
CA GLY A 165 0.84 -1.49 4.78
C GLY A 165 0.46 -0.16 5.42
N ALA A 166 0.86 0.95 4.79
CA ALA A 166 0.56 2.30 5.28
C ALA A 166 -0.95 2.60 5.27
N LEU A 167 -1.68 2.20 4.23
CA LEU A 167 -3.08 2.57 4.03
C LEU A 167 -4.09 1.62 4.70
N PHE A 168 -3.80 0.32 4.72
CA PHE A 168 -4.77 -0.70 5.14
C PHE A 168 -4.34 -1.47 6.40
N GLY A 169 -3.16 -1.16 6.94
CA GLY A 169 -2.57 -1.88 8.06
C GLY A 169 -2.07 -3.27 7.69
N ILE A 170 -1.52 -3.99 8.68
CA ILE A 170 -0.83 -5.27 8.45
C ILE A 170 -1.76 -6.32 7.86
N PHE A 171 -2.91 -6.57 8.51
CA PHE A 171 -3.75 -7.71 8.16
C PHE A 171 -4.43 -7.54 6.79
N ARG A 172 -5.13 -6.40 6.59
CA ARG A 172 -5.82 -6.13 5.31
C ARG A 172 -4.82 -5.86 4.18
N GLY A 173 -3.71 -5.16 4.48
CA GLY A 173 -2.65 -4.91 3.52
C GLY A 173 -1.99 -6.21 3.05
N LEU A 174 -1.67 -7.14 3.95
CA LEU A 174 -1.13 -8.45 3.59
C LEU A 174 -2.06 -9.24 2.69
N LEU A 175 -3.35 -9.32 3.04
CA LEU A 175 -4.34 -10.04 2.22
C LEU A 175 -4.46 -9.44 0.81
N LEU A 176 -4.52 -8.11 0.71
CA LEU A 176 -4.59 -7.40 -0.58
C LEU A 176 -3.33 -7.62 -1.42
N VAL A 177 -2.14 -7.55 -0.81
CA VAL A 177 -0.88 -7.76 -1.52
C VAL A 177 -0.76 -9.20 -2.01
N VAL A 178 -1.05 -10.19 -1.16
CA VAL A 178 -0.99 -11.61 -1.54
C VAL A 178 -1.98 -11.89 -2.68
N PHE A 179 -3.20 -11.38 -2.59
CA PHE A 179 -4.20 -11.51 -3.64
C PHE A 179 -3.72 -10.89 -4.96
N ASN A 180 -3.33 -9.62 -4.95
CA ASN A 180 -2.93 -8.91 -6.17
C ASN A 180 -1.65 -9.47 -6.80
N ALA A 181 -0.66 -9.81 -5.98
CA ALA A 181 0.58 -10.40 -6.48
C ALA A 181 0.35 -11.79 -7.08
N THR A 182 -0.53 -12.60 -6.48
CA THR A 182 -0.90 -13.92 -7.02
C THR A 182 -1.72 -13.78 -8.29
N ALA A 183 -2.71 -12.88 -8.32
CA ALA A 183 -3.51 -12.59 -9.51
C ALA A 183 -2.62 -12.11 -10.67
N GLY A 184 -1.75 -11.14 -10.43
CA GLY A 184 -0.80 -10.65 -11.44
C GLY A 184 0.22 -11.70 -11.91
N ALA A 185 0.77 -12.51 -11.00
CA ALA A 185 1.66 -13.62 -11.36
C ALA A 185 0.94 -14.69 -12.19
N SER A 186 -0.34 -14.95 -11.89
CA SER A 186 -1.19 -15.87 -12.66
C SER A 186 -1.48 -15.33 -14.05
N SER A 187 -1.82 -14.04 -14.17
CA SER A 187 -1.97 -13.36 -15.47
C SER A 187 -0.68 -13.42 -16.28
N CYS A 188 0.48 -13.17 -15.67
CA CYS A 188 1.79 -13.31 -16.31
C CYS A 188 2.04 -14.75 -16.82
N TYR A 189 1.70 -15.76 -16.01
CA TYR A 189 1.79 -17.17 -16.41
C TYR A 189 0.95 -17.46 -17.66
N PHE A 190 -0.31 -17.02 -17.70
CA PHE A 190 -1.17 -17.26 -18.87
C PHE A 190 -0.71 -16.46 -20.09
N LEU A 191 -0.25 -15.22 -19.89
CA LEU A 191 0.31 -14.40 -20.96
C LEU A 191 1.56 -15.04 -21.57
N SER A 192 2.46 -15.56 -20.74
CA SER A 192 3.63 -16.33 -21.19
C SER A 192 3.23 -17.62 -21.90
N LYS A 193 2.19 -18.32 -21.43
CA LYS A 193 1.68 -19.52 -22.10
C LYS A 193 1.13 -19.21 -23.50
N LEU A 194 0.41 -18.11 -23.66
CA LEU A 194 -0.21 -17.69 -24.91
C LEU A 194 0.80 -17.14 -25.92
N ILE A 195 1.68 -16.24 -25.47
CA ILE A 195 2.60 -15.48 -26.35
C ILE A 195 4.03 -16.01 -26.26
N GLY A 196 4.53 -16.26 -25.05
CA GLY A 196 5.90 -16.67 -24.81
C GLY A 196 6.23 -18.05 -25.37
N ARG A 197 5.33 -19.03 -25.20
CA ARG A 197 5.57 -20.41 -25.67
C ARG A 197 5.71 -20.52 -27.21
N PRO A 198 4.84 -19.90 -28.04
CA PRO A 198 5.06 -19.85 -29.49
C PRO A 198 6.39 -19.19 -29.88
N ILE A 199 6.78 -18.10 -29.23
CA ILE A 199 8.04 -17.40 -29.51
C ILE A 199 9.23 -18.30 -29.20
N VAL A 200 9.24 -18.98 -28.05
CA VAL A 200 10.34 -19.91 -27.70
C VAL A 200 10.39 -21.11 -28.64
N ASN A 201 9.23 -21.61 -29.10
CA ASN A 201 9.19 -22.68 -30.10
C ASN A 201 9.84 -22.23 -31.43
N TRP A 202 9.64 -20.97 -31.81
CA TRP A 202 10.27 -20.39 -33.00
C TRP A 202 11.78 -20.17 -32.82
N MET A 203 12.22 -19.68 -31.65
CA MET A 203 13.63 -19.38 -31.41
C MET A 203 14.49 -20.61 -31.07
N CYS A 204 13.96 -21.55 -30.28
CA CYS A 204 14.71 -22.68 -29.70
C CYS A 204 13.81 -23.92 -29.48
N PRO A 205 13.37 -24.61 -30.54
CA PRO A 205 12.43 -25.73 -30.45
C PRO A 205 12.99 -26.93 -29.65
N GLU A 206 14.30 -27.17 -29.68
CA GLU A 206 14.92 -28.28 -28.93
C GLU A 206 14.75 -28.13 -27.42
N LYS A 207 14.93 -26.92 -26.88
CA LYS A 207 14.76 -26.65 -25.45
C LYS A 207 13.31 -26.87 -25.02
N LEU A 208 12.36 -26.54 -25.88
CA LEU A 208 10.92 -26.75 -25.63
C LEU A 208 10.55 -28.25 -25.59
N ARG A 209 11.37 -29.14 -26.15
CA ARG A 209 11.17 -30.60 -26.06
C ARG A 209 11.91 -31.20 -24.86
N PHE A 210 13.14 -30.73 -24.61
CA PHE A 210 14.00 -31.27 -23.56
C PHE A 210 13.49 -30.98 -22.14
N PHE A 211 13.20 -29.71 -21.83
CA PHE A 211 12.86 -29.31 -20.45
C PHE A 211 11.53 -29.90 -19.96
N PRO A 212 10.43 -29.88 -20.74
CA PRO A 212 9.20 -30.54 -20.33
C PRO A 212 9.36 -32.05 -20.12
N ALA A 213 10.15 -32.72 -20.96
CA ALA A 213 10.38 -34.16 -20.83
C ALA A 213 11.13 -34.51 -19.53
N GLU A 214 12.10 -33.69 -19.12
CA GLU A 214 12.83 -33.92 -17.87
C GLU A 214 11.98 -33.59 -16.62
N ILE A 215 11.11 -32.58 -16.72
CA ILE A 215 10.14 -32.25 -15.65
C ILE A 215 9.06 -33.35 -15.53
N ALA A 216 8.64 -33.94 -16.64
CA ALA A 216 7.65 -35.02 -16.65
C ALA A 216 8.11 -36.24 -15.83
N LYS A 217 9.41 -36.53 -15.80
CA LYS A 217 10.00 -37.62 -14.98
C LYS A 217 9.92 -37.37 -13.47
N ARG A 218 9.63 -36.14 -13.03
CA ARG A 218 9.68 -35.71 -11.62
C ARG A 218 8.38 -35.07 -11.16
N ARG A 219 7.25 -35.43 -11.77
CA ARG A 219 5.94 -34.79 -11.52
C ARG A 219 5.51 -34.84 -10.05
N ASP A 220 5.75 -35.95 -9.37
CA ASP A 220 5.30 -36.19 -7.99
C ASP A 220 5.94 -35.24 -6.97
N LYS A 221 7.05 -34.59 -7.35
CA LYS A 221 7.86 -33.72 -6.49
C LYS A 221 7.86 -32.25 -6.96
N LEU A 222 7.08 -31.94 -8.00
CA LEU A 222 7.07 -30.63 -8.65
C LEU A 222 6.77 -29.46 -7.69
N LEU A 223 5.83 -29.65 -6.76
CA LEU A 223 5.48 -28.62 -5.79
C LEU A 223 6.68 -28.24 -4.91
N ASN A 224 7.42 -29.24 -4.41
CA ASN A 224 8.60 -29.00 -3.56
C ASN A 224 9.72 -28.31 -4.33
N TYR A 225 9.95 -28.70 -5.60
CA TYR A 225 10.89 -28.01 -6.47
C TYR A 225 10.47 -26.55 -6.72
N MET A 226 9.19 -26.32 -6.96
CA MET A 226 8.66 -24.98 -7.22
C MET A 226 8.78 -24.07 -5.98
N LEU A 227 8.46 -24.59 -4.80
CA LEU A 227 8.64 -23.88 -3.53
C LEU A 227 10.10 -23.49 -3.31
N PHE A 228 11.03 -24.43 -3.53
CA PHE A 228 12.46 -24.16 -3.41
C PHE A 228 12.95 -23.07 -4.36
N LEU A 229 12.58 -23.15 -5.64
CA LEU A 229 13.01 -22.16 -6.64
C LEU A 229 12.52 -20.75 -6.29
N ARG A 230 11.33 -20.63 -5.70
CA ARG A 230 10.74 -19.34 -5.28
C ARG A 230 11.31 -18.81 -3.97
N ILE A 231 11.65 -19.68 -3.03
CA ILE A 231 12.25 -19.27 -1.74
C ILE A 231 13.71 -18.89 -1.93
N THR A 232 14.41 -19.54 -2.86
CA THR A 232 15.82 -19.27 -3.13
C THR A 232 15.94 -17.92 -3.86
N PRO A 233 16.65 -16.92 -3.29
CA PRO A 233 16.77 -15.59 -3.87
C PRO A 233 17.63 -15.53 -5.15
N ALA A 234 18.15 -16.66 -5.62
CA ALA A 234 19.02 -16.77 -6.79
C ALA A 234 18.31 -16.53 -8.12
N LEU A 235 17.01 -16.82 -8.21
CA LEU A 235 16.23 -16.65 -9.43
C LEU A 235 15.22 -15.51 -9.27
N PRO A 236 15.25 -14.49 -10.15
CA PRO A 236 14.23 -13.44 -10.14
C PRO A 236 12.83 -14.04 -10.29
N TYR A 237 11.87 -13.60 -9.48
CA TYR A 237 10.45 -14.00 -9.60
C TYR A 237 9.91 -13.81 -11.01
N LEU A 238 10.42 -12.79 -11.70
CA LEU A 238 10.25 -12.52 -13.12
C LEU A 238 10.43 -13.79 -13.97
N PHE A 239 11.62 -14.38 -13.87
CA PHE A 239 12.02 -15.52 -14.67
C PHE A 239 11.14 -16.73 -14.39
N ILE A 240 10.83 -16.98 -13.12
CA ILE A 240 9.99 -18.10 -12.70
C ILE A 240 8.58 -17.98 -13.28
N ASN A 241 7.97 -16.79 -13.23
CA ASN A 241 6.62 -16.55 -13.75
C ASN A 241 6.56 -16.77 -15.28
N LEU A 242 7.57 -16.32 -16.01
CA LEU A 242 7.64 -16.48 -17.46
C LEU A 242 7.98 -17.92 -17.88
N ALA A 243 8.95 -18.56 -17.22
CA ALA A 243 9.48 -19.86 -17.61
C ALA A 243 8.55 -21.03 -17.25
N SER A 244 7.78 -20.92 -16.17
CA SER A 244 6.91 -22.00 -15.67
C SER A 244 5.97 -22.61 -16.74
N PRO A 245 5.21 -21.82 -17.51
CA PRO A 245 4.34 -22.37 -18.57
C PRO A 245 5.12 -22.89 -19.79
N ILE A 246 6.34 -22.39 -20.03
CA ILE A 246 7.20 -22.82 -21.14
C ILE A 246 7.72 -24.24 -20.88
N VAL A 247 8.00 -24.57 -19.60
CA VAL A 247 8.47 -25.88 -19.17
C VAL A 247 7.34 -26.84 -18.74
N ASP A 248 6.08 -26.50 -19.02
CA ASP A 248 4.89 -27.30 -18.69
C ASP A 248 4.66 -27.60 -17.19
N ILE A 249 5.01 -26.65 -16.31
CA ILE A 249 4.59 -26.75 -14.90
C ILE A 249 3.07 -26.50 -14.83
N PRO A 250 2.27 -27.40 -14.21
CA PRO A 250 0.84 -27.19 -14.06
C PRO A 250 0.49 -25.92 -13.26
N PHE A 251 -0.54 -25.21 -13.70
CA PHE A 251 -0.94 -23.93 -13.09
C PHE A 251 -1.28 -24.04 -11.60
N HIS A 252 -1.94 -25.12 -11.15
CA HIS A 252 -2.28 -25.29 -9.74
C HIS A 252 -1.03 -25.39 -8.86
N ILE A 253 0.02 -26.10 -9.31
CA ILE A 253 1.30 -26.20 -8.59
C ILE A 253 1.96 -24.82 -8.51
N PHE A 254 1.98 -24.10 -9.63
CA PHE A 254 2.47 -22.73 -9.69
C PHE A 254 1.73 -21.80 -8.74
N PHE A 255 0.39 -21.85 -8.73
CA PHE A 255 -0.48 -21.00 -7.92
C PHE A 255 -0.24 -21.22 -6.43
N PHE A 256 -0.31 -22.47 -5.95
CA PHE A 256 -0.10 -22.76 -4.52
C PHE A 256 1.31 -22.43 -4.06
N ALA A 257 2.34 -22.74 -4.87
CA ALA A 257 3.70 -22.36 -4.55
C ALA A 257 3.89 -20.84 -4.49
N THR A 258 3.19 -20.08 -5.36
CA THR A 258 3.22 -18.62 -5.35
C THR A 258 2.62 -18.06 -4.08
N VAL A 259 1.41 -18.49 -3.71
CA VAL A 259 0.71 -18.00 -2.51
C VAL A 259 1.53 -18.26 -1.25
N ILE A 260 2.01 -19.50 -1.07
CA ILE A 260 2.74 -19.90 0.13
C ILE A 260 4.06 -19.12 0.28
N CYS A 261 4.85 -19.01 -0.79
CA CYS A 261 6.15 -18.35 -0.73
C CYS A 261 6.06 -16.83 -0.60
N LEU A 262 4.96 -16.22 -1.06
CA LEU A 262 4.84 -14.77 -1.09
C LEU A 262 4.42 -14.18 0.27
N ILE A 263 3.71 -14.95 1.12
CA ILE A 263 3.22 -14.47 2.42
C ILE A 263 4.34 -13.90 3.32
N PRO A 264 5.49 -14.57 3.55
CA PRO A 264 6.53 -14.04 4.43
C PRO A 264 7.14 -12.73 3.90
N ALA A 265 7.45 -12.67 2.60
CA ALA A 265 8.03 -11.48 1.97
C ALA A 265 7.03 -10.30 1.95
N ALA A 266 5.77 -10.59 1.63
CA ALA A 266 4.69 -9.61 1.68
C ALA A 266 4.48 -9.09 3.11
N TYR A 267 4.52 -9.94 4.14
CA TYR A 267 4.40 -9.53 5.53
C TYR A 267 5.50 -8.56 5.94
N ILE A 268 6.75 -8.85 5.61
CA ILE A 268 7.89 -7.96 5.90
C ILE A 268 7.67 -6.59 5.24
N THR A 269 7.27 -6.59 3.97
CA THR A 269 7.11 -5.36 3.19
C THR A 269 5.90 -4.54 3.66
N VAL A 270 4.77 -5.17 3.94
CA VAL A 270 3.57 -4.52 4.47
C VAL A 270 3.84 -3.95 5.86
N LYS A 271 4.53 -4.71 6.73
CA LYS A 271 4.94 -4.21 8.06
C LYS A 271 5.86 -3.00 7.95
N ALA A 272 6.80 -3.03 7.01
CA ALA A 272 7.67 -1.90 6.73
C ALA A 272 6.92 -0.65 6.26
N GLY A 273 5.77 -0.84 5.58
CA GLY A 273 4.87 0.23 5.18
C GLY A 273 4.33 1.05 6.34
N LEU A 274 4.09 0.43 7.51
CA LEU A 274 3.66 1.14 8.71
C LEU A 274 4.77 1.95 9.37
N THR A 275 6.01 1.49 9.22
CA THR A 275 7.21 2.15 9.76
C THR A 275 7.85 3.12 8.76
N LEU A 276 7.20 3.43 7.64
CA LEU A 276 7.71 4.33 6.60
C LEU A 276 8.13 5.72 7.11
N GLY A 277 7.59 6.17 8.25
CA GLY A 277 8.02 7.40 8.94
C GLY A 277 9.37 7.32 9.67
N GLU A 278 9.91 6.11 9.91
CA GLU A 278 11.14 5.89 10.68
C GLU A 278 12.31 5.32 9.85
N LEU A 279 12.07 4.97 8.58
CA LEU A 279 13.04 4.24 7.76
C LEU A 279 14.06 5.16 7.08
N LYS A 280 15.33 5.02 7.45
CA LYS A 280 16.47 5.78 6.87
C LYS A 280 17.13 5.13 5.65
N SER A 281 16.88 3.86 5.32
CA SER A 281 17.49 3.19 4.15
C SER A 281 16.80 1.90 3.71
N VAL A 282 16.75 1.67 2.39
CA VAL A 282 16.20 0.45 1.74
C VAL A 282 17.15 -0.77 1.89
N LYS A 283 18.40 -0.56 2.33
CA LYS A 283 19.37 -1.65 2.51
C LYS A 283 19.11 -2.54 3.73
N ASP A 284 18.31 -2.08 4.70
CA ASP A 284 17.99 -2.85 5.91
C ASP A 284 17.00 -4.01 5.64
N PHE A 285 16.39 -4.06 4.44
CA PHE A 285 15.45 -5.13 4.05
C PHE A 285 16.13 -6.43 3.63
N TYR A 286 17.41 -6.39 3.27
CA TYR A 286 18.17 -7.54 2.75
C TYR A 286 19.39 -7.84 3.61
N ASP A 287 19.19 -7.95 4.92
CA ASP A 287 20.25 -8.39 5.83
C ASP A 287 20.69 -9.84 5.49
N PHE A 288 22.00 -10.07 5.50
CA PHE A 288 22.62 -11.36 5.16
C PHE A 288 22.09 -12.49 6.04
N LYS A 289 21.72 -12.17 7.28
CA LYS A 289 21.09 -13.09 8.23
C LYS A 289 19.72 -13.58 7.76
N THR A 290 18.89 -12.68 7.23
CA THR A 290 17.55 -12.99 6.70
C THR A 290 17.66 -13.83 5.42
N LEU A 291 18.61 -13.51 4.54
CA LEU A 291 18.89 -14.30 3.34
C LEU A 291 19.36 -15.72 3.67
N SER A 292 20.20 -15.87 4.69
CA SER A 292 20.69 -17.18 5.15
C SER A 292 19.57 -18.04 5.74
N VAL A 293 18.65 -17.46 6.51
CA VAL A 293 17.48 -18.16 7.07
C VAL A 293 16.53 -18.62 5.97
N LEU A 294 16.24 -17.77 4.97
CA LEU A 294 15.40 -18.13 3.83
C LEU A 294 16.01 -19.29 3.02
N PHE A 295 17.33 -19.27 2.81
CA PHE A 295 18.04 -20.36 2.15
C PHE A 295 17.95 -21.68 2.94
N LEU A 296 18.11 -21.64 4.26
CA LEU A 296 17.98 -22.81 5.14
C LEU A 296 16.56 -23.39 5.11
N ILE A 297 15.53 -22.55 5.13
CA ILE A 297 14.13 -22.98 4.99
C ILE A 297 13.91 -23.64 3.62
N GLY A 298 14.44 -23.05 2.55
CA GLY A 298 14.41 -23.66 1.22
C GLY A 298 15.08 -25.04 1.18
N ALA A 299 16.26 -25.17 1.78
CA ALA A 299 16.99 -26.44 1.86
C ALA A 299 16.21 -27.52 2.65
N LEU A 300 15.57 -27.14 3.77
CA LEU A 300 14.73 -28.02 4.58
C LEU A 300 13.51 -28.54 3.82
N ILE A 301 12.88 -27.73 2.96
CA ILE A 301 11.74 -28.15 2.12
C ILE A 301 12.16 -29.19 1.07
N ILE A 302 13.40 -29.13 0.58
CA ILE A 302 13.95 -30.12 -0.35
C ILE A 302 14.42 -31.41 0.34
N LEU A 303 14.82 -31.34 1.61
CA LEU A 303 15.42 -32.46 2.33
C LEU A 303 14.60 -33.78 2.27
N PRO A 304 13.27 -33.78 2.50
CA PRO A 304 12.45 -35.00 2.40
C PRO A 304 12.41 -35.56 0.97
N THR A 305 12.51 -34.68 -0.01
CA THR A 305 12.46 -34.99 -1.44
C THR A 305 13.73 -35.71 -1.90
N ILE A 306 14.89 -35.33 -1.35
CA ILE A 306 16.19 -35.96 -1.56
C ILE A 306 16.29 -37.26 -0.75
N LEU A 307 15.87 -37.27 0.51
CA LEU A 307 15.95 -38.46 1.38
C LEU A 307 15.09 -39.63 0.85
N LYS A 308 13.89 -39.36 0.32
CA LYS A 308 13.08 -40.39 -0.37
C LYS A 308 13.74 -40.99 -1.62
N ARG A 309 14.74 -40.32 -2.22
CA ARG A 309 15.48 -40.85 -3.38
C ARG A 309 16.46 -41.97 -3.00
N LYS A 310 17.00 -41.94 -1.77
CA LYS A 310 17.94 -42.99 -1.30
C LYS A 310 17.24 -44.31 -0.98
N ARG A 311 16.00 -44.29 -0.48
CA ARG A 311 15.24 -45.49 -0.10
C ARG A 311 14.67 -46.35 -1.24
N ILE A 312 14.82 -45.92 -2.50
CA ILE A 312 14.32 -46.68 -3.69
C ILE A 312 15.47 -47.49 -4.34
N TYR A 313 16.69 -47.37 -3.80
CA TYR A 313 17.90 -48.08 -4.27
C TYR A 313 18.53 -48.98 -3.18
N GLU A 314 17.80 -49.26 -2.11
CA GLU A 314 18.04 -50.34 -1.14
C GLU A 314 16.87 -51.32 -1.22
#